data_AF-A0A1L9VNN0-F1
#
_entry.id   AF-A0A1L9VNN0-F1
#
_cell.length_a   1.000
_cell.length_b   1.000
_cell.length_c   1.000
_cell.angle_alpha   90.00
_cell.angle_beta   90.00
_cell.angle_gamma   90.00
#
_symmetry.space_group_name_H-M   'P 1'
#
loop_
_entity.id
_entity.type
_entity.pdbx_description
1 polymer ?
#
loop_
_entity_poly.entity_id
_entity_poly.type
_entity_poly.pdbx_seq_one_letter_code
_entity_poly.pdbx_strand_id
1 'polypeptide(L)'
;MRLIQAFLYLALLVAAPIFAAPAKGKPAVNTAPLTHNQTTVTCKPTKNLSTTKTFKVNIARAKEQMQKAGLNTGTSGDPHVYGNVDKLHWGVGACDKPSAHLLEYPIYWDGEKVEWKKNEYTLMQGKTPIRVVYANANGVPVYCGVMTHSKVTDEHKGEEFFVKCE
;
A
#
# COMPACT_ATOMS: atom_id res chain seq x y z
N MET A 1 -90.93 18.56 4.13
CA MET A 1 -90.18 19.54 4.95
C MET A 1 -88.73 19.09 5.04
N ARG A 2 -87.80 19.95 4.62
CA ARG A 2 -86.43 20.18 5.13
C ARG A 2 -85.46 18.97 5.25
N LEU A 3 -84.19 19.03 4.89
CA LEU A 3 -83.32 19.98 4.20
C LEU A 3 -82.02 19.18 3.96
N ILE A 4 -81.40 19.43 2.82
CA ILE A 4 -80.17 18.83 2.32
C ILE A 4 -78.99 19.16 3.25
N GLN A 5 -78.12 18.18 3.53
CA GLN A 5 -76.73 18.45 3.93
C GLN A 5 -75.80 17.53 3.14
N ALA A 6 -75.16 18.12 2.14
CA ALA A 6 -74.03 17.57 1.42
C ALA A 6 -72.76 17.84 2.22
N PHE A 7 -71.95 16.81 2.46
CA PHE A 7 -70.57 16.97 2.90
C PHE A 7 -69.64 16.53 1.78
N LEU A 8 -69.11 17.53 1.08
CA LEU A 8 -68.08 17.40 0.06
C LEU A 8 -66.73 17.37 0.77
N TYR A 9 -66.13 16.19 0.96
CA TYR A 9 -64.75 16.08 1.45
C TYR A 9 -63.77 16.07 0.28
N LEU A 10 -63.25 17.25 -0.02
CA LEU A 10 -62.13 17.48 -0.93
C LEU A 10 -60.83 17.10 -0.22
N ALA A 11 -60.29 15.91 -0.48
CA ALA A 11 -58.95 15.54 -0.04
C ALA A 11 -57.90 16.20 -0.94
N LEU A 12 -57.28 17.28 -0.46
CA LEU A 12 -56.12 17.92 -1.09
C LEU A 12 -54.89 17.00 -0.98
N LEU A 13 -54.35 16.62 -2.14
CA LEU A 13 -52.98 16.13 -2.30
C LEU A 13 -52.00 17.23 -1.87
N VAL A 14 -51.30 17.04 -0.75
CA VAL A 14 -50.14 17.85 -0.41
C VAL A 14 -48.91 17.14 -0.96
N ALA A 15 -48.46 17.55 -2.15
CA ALA A 15 -47.14 17.20 -2.65
C ALA A 15 -46.10 17.91 -1.77
N ALA A 16 -45.34 17.15 -0.98
CA ALA A 16 -44.23 17.69 -0.22
C ALA A 16 -43.06 18.04 -1.16
N PRO A 17 -42.44 19.23 -1.05
CA PRO A 17 -41.20 19.51 -1.75
C PRO A 17 -40.06 18.69 -1.12
N ILE A 18 -39.44 17.83 -1.92
CA ILE A 18 -38.18 17.18 -1.57
C ILE A 18 -37.10 18.27 -1.62
N PHE A 19 -36.73 18.83 -0.47
CA PHE A 19 -35.52 19.64 -0.36
C PHE A 19 -34.30 18.71 -0.44
N ALA A 20 -33.72 18.59 -1.63
CA ALA A 20 -32.38 18.04 -1.80
C ALA A 20 -31.38 19.00 -1.13
N ALA A 21 -30.85 18.60 0.02
CA ALA A 21 -29.75 19.30 0.66
C ALA A 21 -28.48 19.16 -0.20
N PRO A 22 -27.70 20.23 -0.42
CA PRO A 22 -26.40 20.10 -1.06
C PRO A 22 -25.48 19.36 -0.09
N ALA A 23 -24.98 18.20 -0.52
CA ALA A 23 -23.91 17.52 0.19
C ALA A 23 -22.74 18.50 0.34
N LYS A 24 -22.38 18.82 1.59
CA LYS A 24 -21.16 19.56 1.90
C LYS A 24 -19.98 18.77 1.35
N GLY A 25 -19.50 19.18 0.18
CA GLY A 25 -18.24 18.71 -0.39
C GLY A 25 -17.14 18.91 0.64
N LYS A 26 -16.48 17.82 1.03
CA LYS A 26 -15.25 17.90 1.81
C LYS A 26 -14.23 18.68 0.98
N PRO A 27 -13.45 19.59 1.61
CA PRO A 27 -12.40 20.30 0.89
C PRO A 27 -11.43 19.29 0.29
N ALA A 28 -11.13 19.48 -1.00
CA ALA A 28 -10.15 18.72 -1.74
C ALA A 28 -8.83 18.73 -0.96
N VAL A 29 -8.46 17.58 -0.42
CA VAL A 29 -7.10 17.34 0.04
C VAL A 29 -6.24 17.37 -1.23
N ASN A 30 -5.45 18.44 -1.37
CA ASN A 30 -4.32 18.48 -2.28
C ASN A 30 -3.23 17.51 -1.78
N THR A 31 -3.53 16.21 -1.84
CA THR A 31 -2.51 15.18 -1.91
C THR A 31 -2.04 15.19 -3.34
N ALA A 32 -0.79 15.61 -3.56
CA ALA A 32 -0.12 15.41 -4.83
C ALA A 32 -0.33 13.95 -5.25
N PRO A 33 -0.96 13.67 -6.41
CA PRO A 33 -1.18 12.31 -6.83
C PRO A 33 0.18 11.68 -7.11
N LEU A 34 0.48 10.59 -6.42
CA LEU A 34 1.43 9.60 -6.93
C LEU A 34 1.00 9.33 -8.38
N THR A 35 1.91 9.56 -9.34
CA THR A 35 1.62 9.45 -10.77
C THR A 35 0.99 8.09 -11.07
N HIS A 36 -0.31 8.09 -11.40
CA HIS A 36 -1.22 6.94 -11.47
C HIS A 36 -0.87 5.90 -12.56
N ASN A 37 0.29 6.00 -13.23
CA ASN A 37 0.68 5.14 -14.36
C ASN A 37 2.02 4.40 -14.17
N GLN A 38 2.69 4.52 -13.02
CA GLN A 38 3.90 3.71 -12.80
C GLN A 38 3.49 2.25 -12.54
N THR A 39 3.84 1.38 -13.49
CA THR A 39 3.65 -0.08 -13.37
C THR A 39 4.86 -0.77 -12.75
N THR A 40 6.02 -0.10 -12.77
CA THR A 40 7.30 -0.58 -12.23
C THR A 40 8.01 0.53 -11.47
N VAL A 41 8.78 0.15 -10.46
CA VAL A 41 9.79 1.00 -9.82
C VAL A 41 11.18 0.43 -10.07
N THR A 42 12.18 1.28 -9.99
CA THR A 42 13.59 0.94 -10.14
C THR A 42 14.32 1.18 -8.83
N CYS A 43 14.85 0.11 -8.26
CA CYS A 43 15.70 0.18 -7.08
C CYS A 43 17.15 0.43 -7.50
N LYS A 44 17.71 1.54 -7.00
CA LYS A 44 19.09 1.97 -7.26
C LYS A 44 19.85 2.07 -5.95
N PRO A 45 20.50 0.99 -5.49
CA PRO A 45 21.39 1.08 -4.34
C PRO A 45 22.53 2.07 -4.64
N THR A 46 22.93 2.84 -3.63
CA THR A 46 24.07 3.78 -3.70
C THR A 46 25.36 3.06 -4.11
N LYS A 47 25.57 1.84 -3.58
CA LYS A 47 26.73 0.99 -3.91
C LYS A 47 26.25 -0.38 -4.34
N ASN A 48 26.51 -0.74 -5.60
CA ASN A 48 26.14 -2.03 -6.17
C ASN A 48 27.37 -2.82 -6.63
N LEU A 49 27.70 -3.89 -5.93
CA LEU A 49 28.79 -4.80 -6.29
C LEU A 49 28.30 -5.99 -7.14
N SER A 50 26.99 -6.16 -7.32
CA SER A 50 26.42 -7.23 -8.13
C SER A 50 26.60 -7.00 -9.63
N THR A 51 26.42 -8.09 -10.39
CA THR A 51 26.30 -8.06 -11.85
C THR A 51 24.98 -7.42 -12.30
N THR A 52 23.94 -7.45 -11.45
CA THR A 52 22.64 -6.85 -11.71
C THR A 52 22.69 -5.33 -11.55
N LYS A 53 22.85 -4.61 -12.66
CA LYS A 53 23.03 -3.13 -12.62
C LYS A 53 21.78 -2.36 -12.25
N THR A 54 20.60 -2.94 -12.45
CA THR A 54 19.33 -2.28 -12.18
C THR A 54 18.31 -3.30 -11.71
N PHE A 55 17.70 -3.03 -10.58
CA PHE A 55 16.66 -3.86 -9.99
C PHE A 55 15.30 -3.25 -10.33
N LYS A 56 14.62 -3.77 -11.36
CA LYS A 56 13.26 -3.36 -11.72
C LYS A 56 12.25 -4.22 -10.98
N VAL A 57 11.21 -3.60 -10.44
CA VAL A 57 10.17 -4.29 -9.70
C VAL A 57 8.81 -3.88 -10.23
N ASN A 58 8.03 -4.84 -10.69
CA ASN A 58 6.63 -4.64 -11.00
C ASN A 58 5.82 -4.37 -9.72
N ILE A 59 5.08 -3.25 -9.68
CA ILE A 59 4.30 -2.84 -8.51
C ILE A 59 3.15 -3.81 -8.21
N ALA A 60 2.52 -4.39 -9.24
CA ALA A 60 1.46 -5.38 -9.02
C ALA A 60 2.01 -6.63 -8.34
N ARG A 61 3.16 -7.14 -8.80
CA ARG A 61 3.86 -8.25 -8.14
C ARG A 61 4.25 -7.91 -6.70
N ALA A 62 4.77 -6.71 -6.42
CA ALA A 62 5.09 -6.28 -5.06
C ALA A 62 3.84 -6.26 -4.16
N LYS A 63 2.70 -5.77 -4.67
CA LYS A 63 1.41 -5.79 -3.96
C LYS A 63 0.91 -7.22 -3.73
N GLU A 64 1.05 -8.12 -4.70
CA GLU A 64 0.71 -9.54 -4.52
C GLU A 64 1.57 -10.19 -3.43
N GLN A 65 2.87 -9.93 -3.41
CA GLN A 65 3.76 -10.43 -2.36
C GLN A 65 3.40 -9.87 -0.98
N MET A 66 3.05 -8.59 -0.88
CA MET A 66 2.50 -8.01 0.35
C MET A 66 1.23 -8.75 0.81
N GLN A 67 0.31 -9.07 -0.10
CA GLN A 67 -0.90 -9.82 0.26
C GLN A 67 -0.58 -11.24 0.73
N LYS A 68 0.34 -11.94 0.06
CA LYS A 68 0.83 -13.27 0.46
C LYS A 68 1.53 -13.25 1.82
N ALA A 69 2.30 -12.20 2.10
CA ALA A 69 2.96 -11.99 3.39
C ALA A 69 1.95 -11.83 4.53
N GLY A 70 0.89 -11.05 4.29
CA GLY A 70 -0.10 -10.71 5.31
C GLY A 70 0.51 -9.86 6.43
N LEU A 71 -0.03 -9.96 7.64
CA LEU A 71 0.40 -9.13 8.79
C LEU A 71 1.19 -9.88 9.88
N ASN A 72 1.24 -11.20 9.79
CA ASN A 72 1.86 -12.06 10.79
C ASN A 72 3.13 -12.67 10.25
N THR A 73 4.19 -12.71 11.04
CA THR A 73 5.45 -13.39 10.70
C THR A 73 5.25 -14.90 10.49
N GLY A 74 5.91 -15.46 9.46
CA GLY A 74 5.98 -16.90 9.22
C GLY A 74 7.33 -17.50 9.62
N THR A 75 7.57 -18.75 9.21
CA THR A 75 8.79 -19.50 9.54
C THR A 75 10.08 -18.85 9.00
N SER A 76 9.99 -18.05 7.93
CA SER A 76 11.16 -17.31 7.42
C SER A 76 11.66 -16.23 8.37
N GLY A 77 10.81 -15.78 9.30
CA GLY A 77 11.00 -14.55 10.05
C GLY A 77 10.34 -13.32 9.41
N ASP A 78 9.68 -13.49 8.24
CA ASP A 78 9.02 -12.41 7.50
C ASP A 78 7.49 -12.62 7.42
N PRO A 79 6.70 -11.56 7.18
CA PRO A 79 7.11 -10.16 7.28
C PRO A 79 7.53 -9.79 8.70
N HIS A 80 8.29 -8.71 8.83
CA HIS A 80 8.73 -8.18 10.12
C HIS A 80 8.54 -6.66 10.18
N VAL A 81 8.56 -6.13 11.41
CA VAL A 81 8.32 -4.70 11.67
C VAL A 81 9.44 -3.86 11.07
N TYR A 82 9.05 -2.86 10.28
CA TYR A 82 9.96 -1.85 9.76
C TYR A 82 9.90 -0.60 10.63
N GLY A 83 10.99 -0.29 11.32
CA GLY A 83 11.06 0.87 12.22
C GLY A 83 11.19 2.23 11.52
N ASN A 84 11.40 2.25 10.19
CA ASN A 84 11.64 3.47 9.40
C ASN A 84 12.67 4.44 10.00
N VAL A 85 13.77 3.89 10.53
CA VAL A 85 14.90 4.69 11.07
C VAL A 85 15.54 5.57 10.00
N ASP A 86 15.42 5.16 8.73
CA ASP A 86 15.92 5.86 7.54
C ASP A 86 15.04 7.06 7.13
N LYS A 87 13.89 7.25 7.81
CA LYS A 87 12.94 8.35 7.59
C LYS A 87 12.45 8.43 6.14
N LEU A 88 12.20 7.28 5.52
CA LEU A 88 11.64 7.21 4.18
C LEU A 88 10.21 7.75 4.18
N HIS A 89 9.91 8.62 3.22
CA HIS A 89 8.58 9.16 2.98
C HIS A 89 7.95 8.48 1.76
N TRP A 90 6.79 7.87 1.97
CA TRP A 90 6.14 7.02 0.97
C TRP A 90 5.18 7.81 0.09
N GLY A 91 4.63 8.92 0.59
CA GLY A 91 3.55 9.67 -0.06
C GLY A 91 2.19 9.02 0.15
N VAL A 92 2.05 8.19 1.18
CA VAL A 92 0.85 7.41 1.50
C VAL A 92 0.48 7.67 2.96
N GLY A 93 -0.69 8.27 3.19
CA GLY A 93 -1.08 8.74 4.53
C GLY A 93 -1.12 7.64 5.61
N ALA A 94 -1.40 6.40 5.24
CA ALA A 94 -1.34 5.26 6.18
C ALA A 94 0.10 4.92 6.62
N CYS A 95 1.09 5.26 5.80
CA CYS A 95 2.50 4.91 5.94
C CYS A 95 3.33 6.03 6.57
N ASP A 96 2.97 7.29 6.30
CA ASP A 96 3.77 8.46 6.69
C ASP A 96 3.34 9.08 8.02
N LYS A 97 2.26 8.60 8.63
CA LYS A 97 1.84 9.06 9.95
C LYS A 97 2.80 8.53 11.04
N PRO A 98 3.06 9.28 12.12
CA PRO A 98 3.97 8.83 13.19
C PRO A 98 3.57 7.51 13.87
N SER A 99 2.28 7.17 13.88
CA SER A 99 1.75 5.92 14.44
C SER A 99 1.62 4.80 13.40
N ALA A 100 2.26 4.92 12.24
CA ALA A 100 2.21 3.89 11.21
C ALA A 100 2.93 2.63 11.72
N HIS A 101 2.22 1.50 11.72
CA HIS A 101 2.81 0.19 11.98
C HIS A 101 3.25 -0.38 10.65
N LEU A 102 4.51 -0.12 10.29
CA LEU A 102 5.07 -0.57 9.02
C LEU A 102 5.61 -1.99 9.13
N LEU A 103 5.43 -2.75 8.06
CA LEU A 103 5.99 -4.06 7.84
C LEU A 103 6.82 -4.03 6.56
N GLU A 104 7.86 -4.85 6.55
CA GLU A 104 8.63 -5.15 5.35
C GLU A 104 8.60 -6.64 5.03
N TYR A 105 8.66 -6.96 3.74
CA TYR A 105 8.68 -8.33 3.23
C TYR A 105 9.64 -8.47 2.04
N PRO A 106 10.52 -9.49 2.00
CA PRO A 106 11.43 -9.70 0.88
C PRO A 106 10.70 -9.97 -0.43
N ILE A 107 11.18 -9.35 -1.50
CA ILE A 107 10.70 -9.59 -2.87
C ILE A 107 11.88 -9.65 -3.84
N TYR A 108 11.70 -10.27 -5.00
CA TYR A 108 12.72 -10.31 -6.05
C TYR A 108 12.39 -9.33 -7.17
N TRP A 109 13.43 -8.86 -7.88
CA TRP A 109 13.27 -8.03 -9.08
C TRP A 109 12.72 -8.86 -10.25
N ASP A 110 12.27 -8.19 -11.30
CA ASP A 110 11.59 -8.82 -12.45
C ASP A 110 12.48 -9.80 -13.23
N GLY A 111 13.81 -9.66 -13.12
CA GLY A 111 14.77 -10.60 -13.71
C GLY A 111 14.81 -11.96 -13.01
N GLU A 112 14.35 -12.03 -11.76
CA GLU A 112 14.30 -13.25 -10.96
C GLU A 112 12.87 -13.80 -10.91
N LYS A 113 12.70 -15.01 -11.45
CA LYS A 113 11.40 -15.69 -11.57
C LYS A 113 11.02 -16.51 -10.34
N VAL A 114 11.56 -16.15 -9.18
CA VAL A 114 11.29 -16.79 -7.89
C VAL A 114 10.52 -15.85 -6.97
N GLU A 115 9.78 -16.39 -6.02
CA GLU A 115 9.08 -15.61 -4.99
C GLU A 115 9.63 -15.94 -3.61
N TRP A 116 9.57 -14.97 -2.71
CA TRP A 116 9.86 -15.26 -1.31
C TRP A 116 8.73 -16.08 -0.71
N LYS A 117 9.10 -17.08 0.09
CA LYS A 117 8.15 -17.97 0.74
C LYS A 117 8.20 -17.70 2.23
N LYS A 118 7.11 -17.10 2.72
CA LYS A 118 6.89 -16.78 4.13
C LYS A 118 7.16 -17.94 5.11
N ASN A 119 6.85 -19.16 4.69
CA ASN A 119 6.94 -20.36 5.53
C ASN A 119 8.13 -21.26 5.16
N GLU A 120 9.15 -20.72 4.50
CA GLU A 120 10.43 -21.41 4.24
C GLU A 120 11.55 -20.66 4.98
N TYR A 121 12.50 -21.37 5.59
CA TYR A 121 13.59 -20.70 6.30
C TYR A 121 14.41 -19.82 5.36
N THR A 122 14.76 -18.61 5.81
CA THR A 122 15.57 -17.63 5.06
C THR A 122 16.86 -18.21 4.48
N LEU A 123 17.53 -19.10 5.21
CA LEU A 123 18.78 -19.74 4.76
C LEU A 123 18.61 -20.69 3.57
N MET A 124 17.37 -21.13 3.29
CA MET A 124 17.05 -22.03 2.17
C MET A 124 16.65 -21.28 0.90
N GLN A 125 16.49 -19.95 0.99
CA GLN A 125 15.99 -19.11 -0.08
C GLN A 125 17.11 -18.28 -0.71
N GLY A 126 16.91 -17.84 -1.95
CA GLY A 126 17.80 -16.89 -2.60
C GLY A 126 17.90 -15.57 -1.84
N LYS A 127 19.04 -14.88 -1.94
CA LYS A 127 19.20 -13.57 -1.31
C LYS A 127 18.50 -12.51 -2.17
N THR A 128 17.87 -11.53 -1.51
CA THR A 128 17.37 -10.33 -2.16
C THR A 128 17.56 -9.10 -1.27
N PRO A 129 18.05 -7.97 -1.80
CA PRO A 129 18.19 -6.73 -1.05
C PRO A 129 16.90 -5.91 -1.02
N ILE A 130 15.86 -6.35 -1.73
CA ILE A 130 14.64 -5.58 -1.99
C ILE A 130 13.55 -5.99 -1.01
N ARG A 131 12.80 -5.00 -0.54
CA ARG A 131 11.67 -5.17 0.37
C ARG A 131 10.46 -4.41 -0.16
N VAL A 132 9.28 -5.03 -0.14
CA VAL A 132 8.03 -4.28 -0.20
C VAL A 132 7.70 -3.77 1.21
N VAL A 133 7.33 -2.50 1.32
CA VAL A 133 6.92 -1.86 2.56
C VAL A 133 5.44 -1.58 2.52
N TYR A 134 4.77 -1.86 3.63
CA TYR A 134 3.33 -1.68 3.76
C TYR A 134 2.94 -1.41 5.20
N ALA A 135 1.83 -0.69 5.40
CA ALA A 135 1.30 -0.39 6.71
C ALA A 135 0.24 -1.42 7.11
N ASN A 136 0.23 -1.79 8.40
CA ASN A 136 -0.94 -2.39 9.02
C ASN A 136 -1.95 -1.28 9.36
N ALA A 137 -2.93 -1.07 8.49
CA ALA A 137 -4.04 -0.15 8.72
C ALA A 137 -5.22 -0.91 9.31
N ASN A 138 -5.22 -1.10 10.63
CA ASN A 138 -6.30 -1.76 11.38
C ASN A 138 -6.61 -3.19 10.88
N GLY A 139 -5.59 -4.00 10.68
CA GLY A 139 -5.74 -5.38 10.18
C GLY A 139 -5.74 -5.50 8.66
N VAL A 140 -5.59 -4.39 7.93
CA VAL A 140 -5.52 -4.38 6.47
C VAL A 140 -4.13 -3.95 6.00
N PRO A 141 -3.42 -4.75 5.17
CA PRO A 141 -2.15 -4.34 4.58
C PRO A 141 -2.37 -3.26 3.51
N VAL A 142 -1.74 -2.10 3.70
CA VAL A 142 -1.77 -0.96 2.76
C VAL A 142 -0.37 -0.76 2.17
N TYR A 143 -0.25 -0.93 0.86
CA TYR A 143 1.02 -0.75 0.15
C TYR A 143 1.58 0.66 0.32
N CYS A 144 2.84 0.76 0.74
CA CYS A 144 3.57 2.03 0.86
C CYS A 144 4.55 2.24 -0.30
N GLY A 145 5.31 1.21 -0.64
CA GLY A 145 6.33 1.29 -1.68
C GLY A 145 7.29 0.11 -1.67
N VAL A 146 8.38 0.25 -2.39
CA VAL A 146 9.49 -0.71 -2.42
C VAL A 146 10.75 0.02 -2.01
N MET A 147 11.63 -0.65 -1.29
CA MET A 147 12.97 -0.19 -0.95
C MET A 147 14.02 -1.25 -1.25
N THR A 148 15.27 -0.81 -1.31
CA THR A 148 16.44 -1.68 -1.34
C THR A 148 17.43 -1.19 -0.29
N HIS A 149 18.26 -2.09 0.21
CA HIS A 149 19.47 -1.69 0.92
C HIS A 149 20.34 -0.78 0.05
N SER A 150 20.99 0.23 0.65
CA SER A 150 21.85 1.20 -0.03
C SER A 150 23.15 0.59 -0.54
N LYS A 151 23.59 -0.51 0.09
CA LYS A 151 24.69 -1.35 -0.38
C LYS A 151 24.19 -2.76 -0.72
N VAL A 152 24.54 -3.22 -1.91
CA VAL A 152 24.26 -4.58 -2.39
C VAL A 152 25.57 -5.28 -2.73
N THR A 153 25.81 -6.45 -2.14
CA THR A 153 26.98 -7.27 -2.42
C THR A 153 26.88 -7.95 -3.78
N ASP A 154 27.96 -8.61 -4.21
CA ASP A 154 28.00 -9.47 -5.39
C ASP A 154 26.97 -10.62 -5.35
N GLU A 155 26.75 -11.18 -4.16
CA GLU A 155 25.74 -12.21 -3.88
C GLU A 155 24.32 -11.67 -3.59
N HIS A 156 24.02 -10.41 -3.96
CA HIS A 156 22.72 -9.77 -3.74
C HIS A 156 22.28 -9.69 -2.26
N LYS A 157 23.23 -9.75 -1.32
CA LYS A 157 22.97 -9.45 0.09
C LYS A 157 22.81 -7.94 0.24
N GLY A 158 21.77 -7.52 0.95
CA GLY A 158 21.58 -6.13 1.35
C GLY A 158 22.33 -5.78 2.64
N GLU A 159 22.96 -4.62 2.67
CA GLU A 159 23.69 -4.08 3.82
C GLU A 159 23.39 -2.59 4.01
N GLU A 160 23.72 -2.05 5.18
CA GLU A 160 23.48 -0.64 5.54
C GLU A 160 21.98 -0.26 5.54
N PHE A 161 21.69 1.03 5.38
CA PHE A 161 20.36 1.62 5.45
C PHE A 161 19.52 1.34 4.19
N PHE A 162 18.21 1.59 4.26
CA PHE A 162 17.32 1.45 3.10
C PHE A 162 17.18 2.74 2.30
N VAL A 163 17.01 2.60 0.99
CA VAL A 163 16.63 3.67 0.06
C VAL A 163 15.37 3.28 -0.70
N LYS A 164 14.49 4.25 -0.93
CA LYS A 164 13.24 4.08 -1.69
C LYS A 164 13.55 3.80 -3.16
N CYS A 165 12.76 2.93 -3.79
CA CYS A 165 12.80 2.68 -5.23
C CYS A 165 11.86 3.65 -5.98
N GLU A 166 12.25 4.07 -7.19
CA GLU A 166 11.58 5.13 -7.97
C GLU A 166 11.16 4.69 -9.38
#